data_AF-W7D9X8-F1
#
_entry.id   AF-W7D9X8-F1
#
_cell.length_a   1.000
_cell.length_b   1.000
_cell.length_c   1.000
_cell.angle_alpha   90.00
_cell.angle_beta   90.00
_cell.angle_gamma   90.00
#
_symmetry.space_group_name_H-M   'P 1'
#
loop_
_entity.id
_entity.type
_entity.pdbx_description
1 polymer ?
#
loop_
_entity_poly.entity_id
_entity_poly.type
_entity_poly.pdbx_seq_one_letter_code
_entity_poly.pdbx_strand_id
1 'polypeptide(L)' 'MQLNNAEQMASDLADEIKAFFLDKITSSFSITRATETPWVEFSIEFEAYNYFALILNYDRGSFGCAIIAGERGIGIDNS' A
#
# COMPACT_ATOMS: atom_id res chain seq x y z
N MET A 1 15.93 -12.07 8.22
CA MET A 1 14.94 -12.73 7.35
C MET A 1 15.23 -12.29 5.93
N GLN A 2 15.22 -13.21 4.98
CA GLN A 2 15.34 -12.87 3.56
C GLN A 2 13.93 -12.50 3.09
N LEU A 3 13.73 -11.28 2.58
CA LEU A 3 12.43 -10.84 2.08
C LEU A 3 12.08 -11.64 0.82
N ASN A 4 10.81 -12.05 0.70
CA ASN A 4 10.31 -12.59 -0.56
C ASN A 4 10.11 -11.46 -1.59
N ASN A 5 9.90 -11.79 -2.87
CA ASN A 5 9.81 -10.76 -3.91
C ASN A 5 8.66 -9.78 -3.68
N ALA A 6 7.51 -10.25 -3.15
CA ALA A 6 6.36 -9.40 -2.88
C ALA A 6 6.64 -8.41 -1.74
N GLU A 7 7.33 -8.86 -0.68
CA GLU A 7 7.76 -7.99 0.43
C GLU A 7 8.77 -6.94 -0.04
N GLN A 8 9.73 -7.32 -0.88
CA GLN A 8 10.70 -6.38 -1.44
C GLN A 8 10.01 -5.33 -2.32
N MET A 9 9.13 -5.76 -3.24
CA MET A 9 8.38 -4.85 -4.10
C MET A 9 7.49 -3.90 -3.29
N ALA A 10 6.82 -4.40 -2.26
CA ALA A 10 5.99 -3.58 -1.38
C ALA A 10 6.84 -2.55 -0.61
N SER A 11 8.02 -2.94 -0.13
CA SER A 11 8.96 -2.05 0.55
C SER A 11 9.48 -0.95 -0.37
N ASP A 12 9.92 -1.31 -1.58
CA ASP A 12 10.43 -0.35 -2.57
C ASP A 12 9.33 0.65 -2.95
N LEU A 13 8.11 0.17 -3.15
CA LEU A 13 6.97 1.05 -3.45
C LEU A 13 6.61 1.96 -2.27
N ALA A 14 6.67 1.46 -1.03
CA ALA A 14 6.43 2.30 0.16
C ALA A 14 7.45 3.44 0.27
N ASP A 15 8.72 3.18 -0.05
CA ASP A 15 9.78 4.19 -0.08
C ASP A 15 9.53 5.24 -1.18
N GLU A 16 9.12 4.82 -2.38
CA GLU A 16 8.74 5.72 -3.47
C GLU A 16 7.52 6.58 -3.12
N ILE A 17 6.49 5.98 -2.50
CA ILE A 17 5.30 6.71 -2.02
C ILE A 17 5.72 7.75 -0.99
N LYS A 18 6.58 7.38 -0.03
CA LYS A 18 7.09 8.31 0.98
C LYS A 18 7.90 9.45 0.36
N ALA A 19 8.73 9.16 -0.62
CA ALA A 19 9.50 10.17 -1.35
C ALA A 19 8.59 11.12 -2.15
N PHE A 20 7.51 10.60 -2.73
CA PHE A 20 6.54 11.39 -3.48
C PHE A 20 5.68 12.31 -2.59
N PHE A 21 5.16 11.77 -1.50
CA PHE A 21 4.31 12.53 -0.56
C PHE A 21 5.10 13.34 0.47
N LEU A 22 6.42 13.14 0.59
CA LEU A 22 7.31 13.88 1.47
C LEU A 22 6.79 13.93 2.92
N ASP A 23 6.51 15.14 3.42
CA ASP A 23 6.02 15.41 4.77
C ASP A 23 4.53 15.12 4.96
N LYS A 24 3.82 14.75 3.89
CA LYS A 24 2.38 14.43 3.96
C LYS A 24 2.12 13.04 4.52
N ILE A 25 3.11 12.13 4.51
CA ILE A 25 2.99 10.84 5.20
C ILE A 25 3.74 10.94 6.51
N THR A 26 2.99 10.92 7.60
CA THR A 26 3.49 11.05 8.96
C THR A 26 3.47 9.72 9.72
N SER A 27 2.73 8.73 9.21
CA SER A 27 2.68 7.39 9.77
C SER A 27 3.79 6.49 9.21
N SER A 28 4.03 5.38 9.89
CA SER A 28 4.70 4.22 9.27
C SER A 28 3.79 3.59 8.22
N PHE A 29 4.41 2.86 7.28
CA PHE A 29 3.71 1.96 6.37
C PHE A 29 3.48 0.61 7.05
N SER A 30 2.33 -0.01 6.77
CA SER A 30 2.04 -1.40 7.13
C SER A 30 1.92 -2.20 5.83
N ILE A 31 2.74 -3.23 5.70
CA ILE A 31 2.71 -4.16 4.56
C ILE A 31 2.04 -5.44 5.03
N THR A 32 0.96 -5.83 4.37
CA THR A 32 0.23 -7.06 4.66
C THR A 32 0.01 -7.87 3.37
N ARG A 33 -0.38 -9.14 3.53
CA ARG A 33 -0.68 -10.05 2.42
C ARG A 33 0.43 -10.19 1.36
N ALA A 34 1.68 -9.90 1.71
CA ALA A 34 2.81 -10.03 0.80
C ALA A 34 3.11 -11.52 0.52
N THR A 35 2.69 -12.03 -0.64
CA THR A 35 2.99 -13.38 -1.11
C THR A 35 3.31 -13.38 -2.59
N GLU A 36 4.14 -14.31 -3.04
CA GLU A 36 4.51 -14.51 -4.44
C GLU A 36 3.88 -15.77 -5.05
N THR A 37 3.15 -16.56 -4.26
CA THR A 37 2.47 -17.78 -4.69
C THR A 37 0.98 -17.67 -4.38
N PRO A 38 0.08 -17.92 -5.35
CA PRO A 38 0.31 -18.31 -6.75
C PRO A 38 0.78 -17.19 -7.71
N TRP A 39 0.71 -15.92 -7.29
CA TRP A 39 1.24 -14.75 -7.99
C TRP A 39 1.65 -13.72 -6.94
N VAL A 40 2.33 -12.66 -7.37
CA VAL A 40 2.67 -11.52 -6.49
C VAL A 40 1.41 -10.76 -6.12
N GLU A 41 1.10 -10.72 -4.83
CA GLU A 41 0.12 -9.81 -4.22
C GLU A 41 0.71 -9.19 -2.96
N PHE A 42 0.28 -7.97 -2.65
CA PHE A 42 0.58 -7.30 -1.39
C PHE A 42 -0.39 -6.14 -1.17
N SER A 43 -0.53 -5.72 0.09
CA SER A 43 -1.29 -4.54 0.49
C SER A 43 -0.38 -3.60 1.27
N ILE A 44 -0.48 -2.30 1.00
CA ILE A 44 0.25 -1.24 1.70
C ILE A 44 -0.77 -0.30 2.32
N GLU A 45 -0.72 -0.14 3.64
CA GLU A 45 -1.54 0.79 4.40
C GLU A 45 -0.69 1.92 4.98
N PHE A 46 -1.17 3.15 4.89
CA PHE A 46 -0.52 4.33 5.45
C PHE A 46 -1.53 5.46 5.66
N GLU A 47 -1.14 6.46 6.46
CA GLU A 47 -1.92 7.68 6.66
C GLU A 47 -1.27 8.86 5.94
N ALA A 48 -2.04 9.55 5.12
CA ALA A 48 -1.65 10.79 4.46
C ALA A 48 -2.39 11.99 5.07
N TYR A 49 -1.72 13.13 5.13
CA TYR A 49 -2.21 14.41 5.64
C TYR A 49 -2.73 14.37 7.09
N ASN A 50 -2.26 13.42 7.91
CA ASN A 50 -2.77 13.16 9.27
C ASN A 50 -4.30 12.93 9.32
N TYR A 51 -4.89 12.39 8.24
CA TYR A 51 -6.35 12.30 8.13
C TYR A 51 -6.81 11.15 7.25
N PHE A 52 -6.21 10.98 6.07
CA PHE A 52 -6.63 9.97 5.11
C PHE A 52 -5.87 8.67 5.36
N ALA A 53 -6.52 7.72 6.01
CA ALA A 53 -6.07 6.33 5.99
C ALA A 53 -6.28 5.76 4.59
N LEU A 54 -5.22 5.27 3.96
CA LEU A 54 -5.21 4.78 2.59
C LEU A 54 -4.74 3.32 2.56
N ILE A 55 -5.31 2.56 1.63
CA ILE A 55 -4.82 1.22 1.28
C ILE A 55 -4.59 1.14 -0.22
N LEU A 56 -3.41 0.66 -0.58
CA LEU A 56 -3.04 0.26 -1.93
C LEU A 56 -2.93 -1.26 -1.98
N ASN A 57 -3.69 -1.89 -2.85
CA ASN A 57 -3.66 -3.33 -3.06
C ASN A 57 -3.08 -3.62 -4.43
N TYR A 58 -2.04 -4.44 -4.48
CA TYR A 58 -1.52 -5.02 -5.71
C TYR A 58 -1.95 -6.47 -5.80
N ASP A 59 -2.64 -6.83 -6.88
CA ASP A 59 -3.06 -8.20 -7.16
C ASP A 59 -2.97 -8.44 -8.69
N ARG A 60 -2.19 -9.44 -9.10
CA ARG A 60 -2.02 -9.87 -10.50
C ARG A 60 -1.77 -8.73 -11.50
N GLY A 61 -0.86 -7.81 -11.16
CA GLY A 61 -0.50 -6.69 -12.06
C GLY A 61 -1.46 -5.51 -12.03
N SER A 62 -2.50 -5.54 -11.19
CA SER A 62 -3.46 -4.45 -11.04
C SER A 62 -3.33 -3.79 -9.68
N PHE A 63 -3.48 -2.46 -9.64
CA PHE A 63 -3.58 -1.70 -8.41
C PHE A 63 -5.02 -1.31 -8.12
N GLY A 64 -5.46 -1.56 -6.89
CA GLY A 64 -6.65 -0.96 -6.29
C GLY A 64 -6.24 0.05 -5.23
N CYS A 65 -6.97 1.16 -5.13
CA CYS A 65 -6.77 2.18 -4.11
C CYS A 65 -8.09 2.52 -3.41
N ALA A 66 -8.06 2.66 -2.10
CA ALA A 66 -9.22 3.07 -1.32
C ALA A 66 -8.82 3.93 -0.11
N ILE A 67 -9.72 4.84 0.27
CA ILE A 67 -9.69 5.50 1.59
C ILE A 67 -10.38 4.58 2.59
N ILE A 68 -9.75 4.32 3.72
CA ILE A 68 -10.32 3.56 4.83
C ILE A 68 -11.09 4.51 5.74
N ALA A 69 -12.36 4.22 5.97
CA ALA A 69 -13.24 4.93 6.89
C ALA A 69 -13.91 3.93 7.85
N GLY A 70 -13.21 3.60 8.94
CA GLY A 70 -13.61 2.54 9.87
C GLY A 70 -13.56 1.18 9.19
N GLU A 71 -14.66 0.42 9.23
CA GLU A 71 -14.77 -0.89 8.57
C GLU A 71 -15.10 -0.80 7.07
N ARG A 72 -15.21 0.41 6.50
CA ARG A 72 -15.58 0.61 5.10
C ARG A 72 -14.41 1.15 4.29
N GLY A 73 -14.21 0.60 3.10
CA GLY A 73 -13.34 1.18 2.08
C GLY A 73 -14.15 2.02 1.09
N ILE A 74 -13.74 3.25 0.84
CA ILE A 74 -14.24 4.09 -0.24
C ILE A 74 -13.25 3.98 -1.39
N GLY A 75 -13.64 3.24 -2.44
CA GLY A 75 -12.82 3.09 -3.64
C GLY A 75 -12.58 4.42 -4.32
N ILE A 76 -11.36 4.64 -4.80
CA ILE A 76 -11.01 5.80 -5.62
C ILE A 76 -11.07 5.34 -7.07
N ASP A 77 -11.77 6.10 -7.93
CA ASP A 77 -11.84 5.80 -9.35
C ASP A 77 -10.43 5.79 -9.96
N ASN A 78 -10.10 4.70 -10.66
CA ASN A 78 -8.85 4.59 -11.39
C ASN A 78 -8.97 5.37 -12.72
N SER A 79 -7.92 6.11 -13.08
CA SER A 79 -7.81 6.81 -14.38
C SER A 79 -7.55 5.86 -15.54
#